data_AF-A0A932DRY7-F1
#
_entry.id   AF-A0A932DRY7-F1
#
_cell.length_a   1.000
_cell.length_b   1.000
_cell.length_c   1.000
_cell.angle_alpha   90.00
_cell.angle_beta   90.00
_cell.angle_gamma   90.00
#
_symmetry.space_group_name_H-M   'P 1'
#
loop_
_entity.id
_entity.type
_entity.pdbx_description
1 polymer ?
#
loop_
_entity_poly.entity_id
_entity_poly.type
_entity_poly.pdbx_seq_one_letter_code
_entity_poly.pdbx_strand_id
1 'polypeptide(L)'
;MVKNTSLWFLSGLIWYRNWRNRLYFNSIKYMILVISKKATKEEIGKMAQDFEGYVKVVVDIDKEILAGGGKRHADAEQTLLENGSRQDNLWGGGLDLETKEIDYNSIINLRPTQNNPSRDILSENIRKKFDTIVKKLLSV
;
A
#
# COMPACT_ATOMS: atom_id res chain seq x y z
N MET A 1 14.22 -59.33 -2.47
CA MET A 1 14.96 -58.05 -2.36
C MET A 1 14.52 -57.14 -3.52
N VAL A 2 13.52 -56.29 -3.28
CA VAL A 2 13.10 -55.26 -4.23
C VAL A 2 13.44 -53.90 -3.62
N LYS A 3 14.08 -53.07 -4.44
CA LYS A 3 14.81 -51.85 -4.08
C LYS A 3 13.84 -50.75 -3.64
N ASN A 4 14.13 -50.16 -2.48
CA ASN A 4 13.44 -49.01 -1.93
C ASN A 4 14.08 -47.73 -2.49
N THR A 5 13.62 -47.27 -3.66
CA THR A 5 14.17 -46.11 -4.40
C THR A 5 13.20 -44.94 -4.50
N SER A 6 12.25 -44.81 -3.57
CA SER A 6 11.25 -43.72 -3.59
C SER A 6 11.54 -42.55 -2.64
N LEU A 7 12.49 -42.66 -1.70
CA LEU A 7 12.71 -41.62 -0.69
C LEU A 7 13.64 -40.45 -1.11
N TRP A 8 14.41 -40.59 -2.18
CA TRP A 8 15.37 -39.54 -2.60
C TRP A 8 14.78 -38.44 -3.48
N PHE A 9 13.61 -38.66 -4.11
CA PHE A 9 12.97 -37.66 -4.96
C PHE A 9 12.12 -36.65 -4.18
N LEU A 10 11.58 -37.04 -3.02
CA LEU A 10 10.71 -36.18 -2.24
C LEU A 10 11.48 -35.14 -1.41
N SER A 11 12.69 -35.46 -0.94
CA SER A 11 13.53 -34.53 -0.17
C SER A 11 14.06 -33.38 -1.03
N GLY A 12 14.41 -33.65 -2.29
CA GLY A 12 14.86 -32.64 -3.25
C GLY A 12 13.77 -31.64 -3.66
N LEU A 13 12.53 -32.10 -3.84
CA LEU A 13 11.39 -31.22 -4.16
C LEU A 13 11.01 -30.32 -2.98
N ILE A 14 11.03 -30.84 -1.75
CA ILE A 14 10.75 -30.06 -0.53
C ILE A 14 11.84 -29.01 -0.31
N TRP A 15 13.11 -29.38 -0.52
CA TRP A 15 14.23 -28.45 -0.44
C TRP A 15 14.15 -27.37 -1.52
N TYR A 16 13.86 -27.72 -2.77
CA TYR A 16 13.69 -26.76 -3.87
C TYR A 16 12.48 -25.83 -3.67
N ARG A 17 11.37 -26.34 -3.13
CA ARG A 17 10.17 -25.53 -2.82
C ARG A 17 10.42 -24.58 -1.64
N ASN A 18 11.14 -25.04 -0.62
CA ASN A 18 11.59 -24.19 0.49
C ASN A 18 12.65 -23.18 0.05
N TRP A 19 13.54 -23.53 -0.87
CA TRP A 19 14.55 -22.63 -1.44
C TRP A 19 13.93 -21.56 -2.34
N ARG A 20 12.97 -21.91 -3.21
CA ARG A 20 12.16 -20.94 -3.96
C ARG A 20 11.46 -19.96 -3.02
N ASN A 21 10.74 -20.46 -2.02
CA ASN A 21 10.07 -19.58 -1.03
C ASN A 21 11.05 -18.69 -0.25
N ARG A 22 12.28 -19.15 -0.01
CA ARG A 22 13.33 -18.39 0.69
C ARG A 22 14.03 -17.36 -0.20
N LEU A 23 14.13 -17.60 -1.51
CA LEU A 23 14.66 -16.64 -2.48
C LEU A 23 13.65 -15.58 -2.92
N TYR A 24 12.35 -15.83 -2.83
CA TYR A 24 11.33 -14.79 -2.99
C TYR A 24 11.26 -13.83 -1.79
N PHE A 25 11.90 -14.15 -0.66
CA PHE A 25 11.79 -13.38 0.58
C PHE A 25 12.89 -12.33 0.82
N ASN A 26 13.93 -12.30 -0.03
CA ASN A 26 15.01 -11.30 0.03
C ASN A 26 15.04 -10.39 -1.22
N SER A 27 13.89 -10.20 -1.86
CA SER A 27 13.69 -8.99 -2.67
C SER A 27 13.34 -7.88 -1.69
N ILE A 28 13.97 -6.71 -1.83
CA ILE A 28 13.67 -5.52 -1.04
C ILE A 28 12.21 -5.13 -1.33
N LYS A 29 11.27 -5.75 -0.63
CA LYS A 29 9.84 -5.47 -0.74
C LYS A 29 9.64 -4.13 -0.05
N TYR A 30 9.32 -3.10 -0.84
CA TYR A 30 8.98 -1.79 -0.30
C TYR A 30 7.92 -1.93 0.78
N MET A 31 8.13 -1.27 1.92
CA MET A 31 7.27 -1.40 3.08
C MET A 31 6.03 -0.54 2.91
N ILE A 32 4.93 -1.20 2.53
CA ILE A 32 3.60 -0.62 2.55
C ILE A 32 2.95 -1.01 3.87
N LEU A 33 2.46 -0.02 4.60
CA LEU A 33 1.77 -0.22 5.87
C LEU A 33 0.30 0.18 5.73
N VAL A 34 -0.60 -0.68 6.20
CA VAL A 34 -2.03 -0.36 6.34
C VAL A 34 -2.27 0.20 7.73
N ILE A 35 -2.77 1.43 7.78
CA ILE A 35 -3.00 2.22 8.97
C ILE A 35 -4.50 2.39 9.17
N SER A 36 -5.01 1.88 10.30
CA SER A 36 -6.42 2.01 10.71
C SER A 36 -6.61 2.81 12.00
N LYS A 37 -5.51 3.14 12.67
CA LYS A 37 -5.44 3.96 13.88
C LYS A 37 -4.32 4.98 13.69
N LYS A 38 -4.26 5.98 14.56
CA LYS A 38 -3.18 6.98 14.55
C LYS A 38 -1.81 6.29 14.50
N ALA A 39 -1.06 6.56 13.44
CA ALA A 39 0.26 6.00 13.19
C ALA A 39 1.28 6.55 14.20
N THR A 40 2.22 5.69 14.57
CA THR A 40 3.39 6.04 15.34
C THR A 40 4.42 6.75 14.46
N LYS A 41 5.34 7.50 15.08
CA LYS A 41 6.46 8.14 14.36
C LYS A 41 7.32 7.13 13.60
N GLU A 42 7.46 5.92 14.14
CA GLU A 42 8.21 4.84 13.50
C GLU A 42 7.50 4.32 12.25
N GLU A 43 6.18 4.14 12.28
CA GLU A 43 5.39 3.76 11.11
C GLU A 43 5.43 4.84 10.03
N ILE A 44 5.30 6.11 10.40
CA ILE A 44 5.44 7.23 9.47
C ILE A 44 6.84 7.26 8.86
N GLY A 45 7.87 7.10 9.68
CA GLY A 45 9.26 7.03 9.22
C GLY A 45 9.49 5.87 8.25
N LYS A 46 8.89 4.69 8.50
CA LYS A 46 8.92 3.54 7.58
C LYS A 46 8.24 3.85 6.25
N MET A 47 7.09 4.49 6.26
CA MET A 47 6.37 4.86 5.04
C MET A 47 7.11 5.92 4.21
N ALA A 48 7.92 6.78 4.86
CA ALA A 48 8.72 7.81 4.19
C ALA A 48 10.10 7.34 3.72
N GLN A 49 10.48 6.07 3.93
CA GLN A 49 11.82 5.57 3.54
C GLN A 49 12.11 5.68 2.05
N ASP A 50 11.06 5.64 1.22
CA ASP A 50 11.19 5.62 -0.24
C ASP A 50 11.28 7.02 -0.86
N PHE A 51 10.82 8.05 -0.16
CA PHE A 51 10.82 9.44 -0.63
C PHE A 51 11.13 10.34 0.58
N GLU A 52 12.31 10.94 0.58
CA GLU A 52 12.86 11.78 1.66
C GLU A 52 11.82 12.77 2.20
N GLY A 53 11.17 12.44 3.32
CA GLY A 53 10.17 13.30 3.96
C GLY A 53 8.79 13.29 3.30
N TYR A 54 8.53 12.47 2.27
CA TYR A 54 7.24 12.39 1.60
C TYR A 54 6.63 10.99 1.69
N VAL A 55 5.35 10.92 2.04
CA VAL A 55 4.62 9.66 2.15
C VAL A 55 3.55 9.60 1.08
N LYS A 56 3.69 8.66 0.14
CA LYS A 56 2.60 8.29 -0.77
C LYS A 56 1.52 7.56 0.02
N VAL A 57 0.27 7.92 -0.21
CA VAL A 57 -0.88 7.28 0.46
C VAL A 57 -1.99 6.93 -0.52
N VAL A 58 -2.71 5.87 -0.20
CA VAL A 58 -4.03 5.56 -0.75
C VAL A 58 -4.99 5.42 0.42
N VAL A 59 -6.13 6.08 0.34
CA VAL A 59 -7.14 6.16 1.40
C VAL A 59 -8.39 5.43 0.95
N ASP A 60 -8.93 4.58 1.82
CA ASP A 60 -10.29 4.08 1.72
C ASP A 60 -11.21 5.04 2.49
N ILE A 61 -12.01 5.81 1.75
CA ILE A 61 -12.88 6.85 2.33
C ILE A 61 -14.14 6.30 3.03
N ASP A 62 -14.44 5.02 2.84
CA ASP A 62 -15.59 4.35 3.46
C ASP A 62 -15.19 3.65 4.76
N LYS A 63 -14.05 2.95 4.73
CA LYS A 63 -13.48 2.29 5.92
C LYS A 63 -12.68 3.21 6.83
N GLU A 64 -12.36 4.42 6.36
CA GLU A 64 -11.48 5.38 7.05
C GLU A 64 -10.10 4.81 7.42
N ILE A 65 -9.52 4.04 6.52
CA ILE A 65 -8.16 3.49 6.63
C ILE A 65 -7.30 4.01 5.49
N LEU A 66 -5.97 3.93 5.63
CA LEU A 66 -5.06 4.23 4.53
C LEU A 66 -3.96 3.19 4.42
N ALA A 67 -3.41 3.01 3.22
CA ALA A 67 -2.14 2.36 2.99
C ALA A 67 -1.11 3.42 2.59
N GLY A 68 0.04 3.42 3.23
CA GLY A 68 1.10 4.39 2.96
C GLY A 68 2.47 3.75 2.75
N GLY A 69 3.34 4.49 2.07
CA GLY A 69 4.66 4.05 1.65
C GLY A 69 4.66 3.37 0.28
N GLY A 70 5.76 2.70 -0.05
CA GLY A 70 5.95 2.09 -1.35
C GLY A 70 6.24 3.10 -2.46
N LYS A 71 6.76 2.60 -3.59
CA LYS A 71 7.13 3.44 -4.74
C LYS A 71 5.94 3.96 -5.54
N ARG A 72 4.83 3.22 -5.55
CA ARG A 72 3.68 3.50 -6.42
C ARG A 72 2.38 3.41 -5.63
N HIS A 73 1.46 4.32 -5.91
CA HIS A 73 0.09 4.27 -5.37
C HIS A 73 -0.64 2.97 -5.75
N ALA A 74 -0.34 2.39 -6.91
CA ALA A 74 -0.93 1.11 -7.35
C ALA A 74 -0.62 -0.04 -6.37
N ASP A 75 0.57 -0.06 -5.76
CA ASP A 75 0.93 -1.12 -4.81
C ASP A 75 0.15 -0.95 -3.49
N ALA A 76 -0.05 0.29 -3.05
CA ALA A 76 -0.85 0.62 -1.87
C ALA A 76 -2.35 0.37 -2.09
N GLU A 77 -2.86 0.70 -3.29
CA GLU A 77 -4.21 0.38 -3.73
C GLU A 77 -4.45 -1.13 -3.69
N GLN A 78 -3.56 -1.91 -4.31
CA GLN A 78 -3.62 -3.37 -4.31
C GLN A 78 -3.63 -3.94 -2.88
N THR A 79 -2.80 -3.39 -1.98
CA THR A 79 -2.75 -3.80 -0.58
C THR A 79 -4.09 -3.57 0.13
N LEU A 80 -4.79 -2.46 -0.14
CA LEU A 80 -6.12 -2.20 0.42
C LEU A 80 -7.19 -3.11 -0.18
N LEU A 81 -7.13 -3.38 -1.48
CA LEU A 81 -8.04 -4.34 -2.14
C LEU A 81 -7.91 -5.75 -1.53
N GLU A 82 -6.67 -6.20 -1.28
CA GLU A 82 -6.40 -7.45 -0.58
C GLU A 82 -6.90 -7.44 0.88
N ASN A 83 -6.97 -6.26 1.51
CA ASN A 83 -7.61 -6.02 2.80
C ASN A 83 -9.15 -5.88 2.71
N GLY A 84 -9.73 -6.17 1.54
CA GLY A 84 -11.17 -6.18 1.29
C GLY A 84 -11.77 -4.80 1.07
N SER A 85 -10.98 -3.77 0.77
CA SER A 85 -11.50 -2.47 0.33
C SER A 85 -12.15 -2.56 -1.04
N ARG A 86 -13.05 -1.62 -1.33
CA ARG A 86 -13.69 -1.51 -2.65
C ARG A 86 -12.94 -0.50 -3.49
N GLN A 87 -12.67 -0.84 -4.75
CA GLN A 87 -11.98 0.03 -5.70
C GLN A 87 -12.58 1.44 -5.77
N ASP A 88 -13.91 1.56 -5.73
CA ASP A 88 -14.64 2.84 -5.81
C ASP A 88 -14.37 3.78 -4.63
N ASN A 89 -13.92 3.24 -3.50
CA ASN A 89 -13.67 4.00 -2.27
C ASN A 89 -12.19 4.40 -2.14
N LEU A 90 -11.33 3.92 -3.04
CA LEU A 90 -9.88 4.15 -2.98
C LEU A 90 -9.49 5.41 -3.75
N TRP A 91 -8.78 6.30 -3.06
CA TRP A 91 -8.26 7.54 -3.62
C TRP A 91 -6.80 7.72 -3.23
N GLY A 92 -5.96 8.19 -4.15
CA GLY A 92 -4.52 8.33 -3.96
C GLY A 92 -4.09 9.77 -3.79
N GLY A 93 -2.93 9.96 -3.16
CA GLY A 93 -2.29 11.26 -2.98
C GLY A 93 -1.02 11.11 -2.16
N GLY A 94 -0.66 12.14 -1.41
CA GLY A 94 0.52 12.08 -0.56
C GLY A 94 0.52 13.13 0.52
N LEU A 95 1.52 13.01 1.38
CA LEU A 95 1.75 13.88 2.51
C LEU A 95 3.22 14.22 2.60
N ASP A 96 3.51 15.50 2.51
CA ASP A 96 4.82 16.05 2.86
C ASP A 96 4.94 16.18 4.38
N LEU A 97 5.94 15.51 4.97
CA LEU A 97 6.15 15.49 6.41
C LEU A 97 6.81 16.77 6.94
N GLU A 98 7.41 17.59 6.08
CA GLU A 98 8.01 18.88 6.44
C GLU A 98 6.96 19.99 6.38
N THR A 99 6.31 20.15 5.23
CA THR A 99 5.34 21.22 5.00
C THR A 99 3.95 20.91 5.55
N LYS A 100 3.66 19.63 5.83
CA LYS A 100 2.33 19.10 6.17
C LYS A 100 1.31 19.24 5.04
N GLU A 101 1.76 19.53 3.83
CA GLU A 101 0.90 19.64 2.67
C GLU A 101 0.39 18.26 2.24
N ILE A 102 -0.91 18.17 2.00
CA ILE A 102 -1.55 16.99 1.43
C ILE A 102 -1.77 17.25 -0.06
N ASP A 103 -1.16 16.43 -0.89
CA ASP A 103 -1.46 16.42 -2.32
C ASP A 103 -2.50 15.35 -2.65
N TYR A 104 -3.19 15.55 -3.77
CA TYR A 104 -4.25 14.68 -4.25
C TYR A 104 -3.86 14.00 -5.57
N ASN A 105 -2.60 14.06 -5.97
CA ASN A 105 -2.16 13.68 -7.30
C ASN A 105 -1.77 12.21 -7.33
N SER A 106 -2.58 11.40 -8.00
CA SER A 106 -2.26 9.99 -8.23
C SER A 106 -2.79 9.49 -9.56
N ILE A 107 -2.06 8.57 -10.18
CA ILE A 107 -2.50 7.90 -11.40
C ILE A 107 -3.78 7.10 -11.13
N ILE A 108 -3.93 6.52 -9.93
CA ILE A 108 -5.13 5.74 -9.59
C ILE A 108 -6.39 6.60 -9.57
N ASN A 109 -6.28 7.93 -9.49
CA ASN A 109 -7.46 8.82 -9.47
C ASN A 109 -8.06 9.05 -10.86
N LEU A 110 -7.38 8.65 -11.94
CA LEU A 110 -7.90 8.79 -13.31
C LEU A 110 -9.09 7.83 -13.55
N ARG A 111 -10.30 8.32 -13.27
CA ARG A 111 -11.56 7.56 -13.30
C ARG A 111 -12.66 8.37 -13.99
N PRO A 112 -12.65 8.47 -15.34
CA PRO A 112 -13.69 9.21 -16.07
C PRO A 112 -15.12 8.71 -15.79
N THR A 113 -15.29 7.41 -15.58
CA THR A 113 -16.58 6.78 -15.26
C THR A 113 -17.16 7.20 -13.90
N GLN A 114 -16.32 7.69 -12.98
CA GLN A 114 -16.70 8.21 -11.67
C GLN A 114 -16.65 9.74 -11.62
N ASN A 115 -16.75 10.40 -12.78
CA ASN A 115 -16.67 11.85 -12.91
C ASN A 115 -15.33 12.44 -12.40
N ASN A 116 -14.23 11.68 -12.51
CA ASN A 116 -12.88 12.13 -12.14
C ASN A 116 -11.87 11.90 -13.29
N PRO A 117 -11.94 12.64 -14.40
CA PRO A 117 -10.99 12.54 -15.51
C PRO A 117 -9.65 13.25 -15.23
N SER A 118 -9.18 13.25 -13.98
CA SER A 118 -7.94 13.90 -13.55
C SER A 118 -7.15 12.98 -12.61
N ARG A 119 -5.86 13.27 -12.45
CA ARG A 119 -5.04 12.65 -11.40
C ARG A 119 -5.31 13.25 -10.02
N ASP A 120 -5.90 14.44 -9.98
CA ASP A 120 -6.39 15.04 -8.75
C ASP A 120 -7.78 14.53 -8.42
N ILE A 121 -8.13 14.54 -7.14
CA ILE A 121 -9.49 14.24 -6.66
C ILE A 121 -10.40 15.45 -6.93
N LEU A 122 -11.15 15.53 -8.01
CA LEU A 122 -11.93 16.73 -8.36
C LEU A 122 -13.10 17.01 -7.40
N SER A 123 -13.72 15.97 -6.83
CA SER A 123 -14.83 16.14 -5.90
C SER A 123 -14.38 16.73 -4.56
N GLU A 124 -14.92 17.91 -4.20
CA GLU A 124 -14.63 18.55 -2.92
C GLU A 124 -15.04 17.70 -1.71
N ASN A 125 -16.15 16.96 -1.82
CA ASN A 125 -16.61 16.08 -0.73
C ASN A 125 -15.60 14.95 -0.48
N ILE A 126 -15.08 14.35 -1.56
CA ILE A 126 -14.07 13.29 -1.46
C ILE A 126 -12.75 13.85 -0.93
N ARG A 127 -12.32 15.03 -1.41
CA ARG A 127 -11.11 15.71 -0.86
C ARG A 127 -11.24 15.95 0.63
N LYS A 128 -12.38 16.47 1.11
CA LYS A 128 -12.61 16.72 2.54
C LYS A 128 -12.50 15.44 3.37
N LYS A 129 -13.07 14.33 2.90
CA LYS A 129 -12.94 13.02 3.56
C LYS A 129 -11.48 12.53 3.57
N PHE A 130 -10.83 12.60 2.42
CA PHE A 130 -9.42 12.21 2.25
C PHE A 130 -8.53 12.98 3.22
N ASP A 131 -8.61 14.31 3.23
CA ASP A 131 -7.87 15.21 4.12
C ASP A 131 -8.10 14.88 5.60
N THR A 132 -9.37 14.69 5.99
CA THR A 132 -9.74 14.35 7.36
C THR A 132 -9.11 13.03 7.80
N ILE A 133 -9.15 12.00 6.96
CA ILE A 133 -8.60 10.67 7.27
C ILE A 133 -7.07 10.74 7.35
N VAL A 134 -6.41 11.39 6.39
CA VAL A 134 -4.95 11.55 6.39
C VAL A 134 -4.48 12.28 7.65
N LYS A 135 -5.10 13.42 7.99
CA LYS A 135 -4.77 14.17 9.22
C LYS A 135 -5.03 13.36 10.49
N LYS A 136 -6.17 12.66 10.56
CA LYS A 136 -6.53 11.80 11.69
C LYS A 136 -5.51 10.68 11.90
N LEU A 137 -5.11 10.00 10.83
CA LEU A 137 -4.27 8.81 10.90
C LEU A 137 -2.78 9.12 10.95
N LEU A 138 -2.31 10.18 10.30
CA LEU A 138 -0.88 10.53 10.25
C LEU A 138 -0.51 11.68 11.20
N SER A 139 -1.49 12.35 11.80
CA SER A 139 -1.31 13.38 12.85
C SER A 139 -0.15 14.34 12.57
N VAL A 140 -0.21 14.91 11.37
CA VAL A 140 0.58 16.04 10.93
C VAL A 140 -0.05 17.36 11.36
#